data_AF-A0A9E1S145-F1
#
_entry.id   AF-A0A9E1S145-F1
#
_cell.length_a   1.000
_cell.length_b   1.000
_cell.length_c   1.000
_cell.angle_alpha   90.00
_cell.angle_beta   90.00
_cell.angle_gamma   90.00
#
_symmetry.space_group_name_H-M   'P 1'
#
loop_
_entity.id
_entity.type
_entity.pdbx_description
1 polymer ?
#
loop_
_entity_poly.entity_id
_entity_poly.type
_entity_poly.pdbx_seq_one_letter_code
_entity_poly.pdbx_strand_id
1 'polypeptide(L)'
;MNVTTVSKISEHIGSEIELKGWCYNFRSSGKIFFLQFRDGSGRVQAVYSKGDLTDEQWDALQSIRLESSVVIKGLVKEDSRAPSGYELEGHGIEIVSLAHEGYPIGKKEHGPDFLLDNRHLWLRSERQWAVQRVRDRIIRATYDYFQDNGFVKFDTPILTPTACEGTTELFEMDYFADDSADDAAKSKAYLAQSGQLYLEAGIMSLGKAFDFGPVFRAEKSKTRRHLTEFWMMDAEGAFIEHEGNMKVQEELICFIVKEVLEKCVYELQVLERDVEALKKVQAPFVRMTHAEAVAKLREMGSSIGDKDDLGAEDETILTKEFDKPIFIEKYPAEVKAFYMKRDPENDGLALNNDLLAP
;
A
#
# COMPACT_ATOMS: atom_id res chain seq x y z
N MET A 1 15.27 24.13 24.57
CA MET A 1 14.01 23.81 23.88
C MET A 1 14.24 22.53 23.09
N ASN A 2 13.42 21.50 23.30
CA ASN A 2 13.62 20.20 22.67
C ASN A 2 13.03 20.19 21.25
N VAL A 3 13.86 19.90 20.25
CA VAL A 3 13.38 19.67 18.88
C VAL A 3 12.87 18.23 18.81
N THR A 4 11.64 18.04 18.34
CA THR A 4 10.99 16.72 18.28
C THR A 4 10.08 16.60 17.04
N THR A 5 9.31 15.52 16.95
CA THR A 5 8.31 15.29 15.91
C THR A 5 6.93 15.11 16.52
N VAL A 6 5.88 15.32 15.72
CA VAL A 6 4.50 15.12 16.15
C VAL A 6 4.26 13.68 16.65
N SER A 7 4.87 12.68 16.00
CA SER A 7 4.76 11.28 16.44
C SER A 7 5.33 10.99 17.84
N LYS A 8 6.16 11.89 18.39
CA LYS A 8 6.78 11.77 19.71
C LYS A 8 6.27 12.82 20.70
N ILE A 9 5.19 13.53 20.37
CA ILE A 9 4.69 14.64 21.18
C ILE A 9 4.23 14.20 22.58
N SER A 10 3.75 12.97 22.70
CA SER A 10 3.32 12.35 23.97
C SER A 10 4.46 12.23 24.99
N GLU A 11 5.72 12.17 24.55
CA GLU A 11 6.90 12.12 25.41
C GLU A 11 7.24 13.47 26.07
N HIS A 12 6.50 14.54 25.72
CA HIS A 12 6.85 15.91 26.06
C HIS A 12 5.71 16.71 26.74
N ILE A 13 4.71 16.02 27.31
CA ILE A 13 3.59 16.67 28.01
C ILE A 13 4.11 17.64 29.09
N GLY A 14 3.57 18.86 29.12
CA GLY A 14 3.98 19.90 30.06
C GLY A 14 5.36 20.51 29.80
N SER A 15 6.00 20.19 28.68
CA SER A 15 7.30 20.75 28.29
C SER A 15 7.18 21.64 27.04
N GLU A 16 8.09 22.61 26.92
CA GLU A 16 8.23 23.38 25.68
C GLU A 16 9.02 22.62 24.61
N ILE A 17 8.44 22.55 23.41
CA ILE A 17 9.04 21.90 22.25
C ILE A 17 9.14 22.83 21.06
N GLU A 18 10.00 22.46 20.11
CA GLU A 18 10.08 23.05 18.77
C GLU A 18 9.72 21.98 17.72
N LEU A 19 8.81 22.32 16.81
CA LEU A 19 8.42 21.49 15.67
C LEU A 19 8.71 22.23 14.35
N LYS A 20 9.14 21.49 13.32
CA LYS A 20 9.47 22.02 11.99
C LYS A 20 8.66 21.29 10.94
N GLY A 21 7.95 22.04 10.10
CA GLY A 21 7.00 21.43 9.17
C GLY A 21 6.20 22.45 8.40
N TRP A 22 4.94 22.14 8.13
CA TRP A 22 4.08 22.89 7.22
C TRP A 22 2.73 23.20 7.85
N CYS A 23 2.21 24.37 7.49
CA CYS A 23 0.84 24.76 7.73
C CYS A 23 -0.10 23.92 6.86
N TYR A 24 -0.76 22.91 7.44
CA TYR A 24 -1.73 22.10 6.73
C TYR A 24 -3.08 22.83 6.55
N ASN A 25 -3.52 23.52 7.60
CA ASN A 25 -4.74 24.31 7.59
C ASN A 25 -4.65 25.35 8.72
N PHE A 26 -5.53 26.35 8.72
CA PHE A 26 -5.60 27.33 9.79
C PHE A 26 -6.95 28.03 9.81
N ARG A 27 -7.27 28.61 10.97
CA ARG A 27 -8.38 29.55 11.16
C ARG A 27 -7.98 30.61 12.19
N SER A 28 -8.47 31.83 12.01
CA SER A 28 -8.24 32.96 12.91
C SER A 28 -9.59 33.47 13.41
N SER A 29 -9.72 33.77 14.69
CA SER A 29 -10.92 34.34 15.28
C SER A 29 -10.54 35.37 16.35
N GLY A 30 -10.69 36.65 16.02
CA GLY A 30 -10.34 37.75 16.92
C GLY A 30 -8.86 37.72 17.31
N LYS A 31 -8.59 37.43 18.59
CA LYS A 31 -7.23 37.38 19.17
C LYS A 31 -6.66 35.96 19.27
N ILE A 32 -7.33 34.95 18.69
CA ILE A 32 -6.90 33.56 18.74
C ILE A 32 -6.64 33.05 17.32
N PHE A 33 -5.52 32.37 17.12
CA PHE A 33 -5.15 31.72 15.88
C PHE A 33 -4.97 30.22 16.10
N PHE A 34 -5.63 29.40 15.27
CA PHE A 34 -5.50 27.95 15.29
C PHE A 34 -4.75 27.52 14.04
N LEU A 35 -3.55 26.99 14.23
CA LEU A 35 -2.73 26.41 13.17
C LEU A 35 -2.84 24.88 13.23
N GLN A 36 -3.28 24.26 12.14
CA GLN A 36 -3.17 22.82 11.95
C GLN A 36 -1.82 22.57 11.29
N PHE A 37 -0.90 21.98 12.04
CA PHE A 37 0.49 21.75 11.65
C PHE A 37 0.71 20.29 11.26
N ARG A 38 1.61 20.05 10.30
CA ARG A 38 2.10 18.72 9.93
C ARG A 38 3.62 18.73 9.73
N ASP A 39 4.31 17.67 10.13
CA ASP A 39 5.75 17.48 9.88
C ASP A 39 6.07 16.22 9.06
N GLY A 40 5.03 15.47 8.66
CA GLY A 40 5.16 14.19 7.95
C GLY A 40 5.15 12.97 8.87
N SER A 41 5.43 13.13 10.16
CA SER A 41 5.24 12.09 11.19
C SER A 41 3.82 12.07 11.74
N GLY A 42 3.11 13.20 11.67
CA GLY A 42 1.73 13.32 12.11
C GLY A 42 1.19 14.74 11.95
N ARG A 43 0.10 15.01 12.67
CA ARG A 43 -0.58 16.32 12.69
C ARG A 43 -0.90 16.73 14.12
N VAL A 44 -0.83 18.03 14.38
CA VAL A 44 -1.18 18.61 15.67
C VAL A 44 -1.77 20.00 15.49
N GLN A 45 -2.70 20.38 16.37
CA GLN A 45 -3.18 21.75 16.44
C GLN A 45 -2.27 22.56 17.36
N ALA A 46 -1.79 23.70 16.88
CA ALA A 46 -1.19 24.74 17.69
C ALA A 46 -2.16 25.91 17.86
N VAL A 47 -2.39 26.33 19.10
CA VAL A 47 -3.30 27.43 19.47
C VAL A 47 -2.48 28.59 19.98
N TYR A 48 -2.60 29.74 19.31
CA TYR A 48 -1.89 30.97 19.64
C TYR A 48 -2.88 32.03 20.09
N SER A 49 -2.52 32.75 21.15
CA SER A 49 -3.19 33.94 21.63
C SER A 49 -2.34 35.17 21.32
N LYS A 50 -2.96 36.26 20.82
CA LYS A 50 -2.21 37.50 20.49
C LYS A 50 -1.44 38.05 21.69
N GLY A 51 -1.96 37.89 22.90
CA GLY A 51 -1.32 38.40 24.12
C GLY A 51 -0.01 37.72 24.48
N ASP A 52 0.24 36.52 23.96
CA ASP A 52 1.40 35.69 24.29
C ASP A 52 2.51 35.78 23.23
N LEU A 53 2.32 36.62 22.20
CA LEU A 53 3.21 36.78 21.06
C LEU A 53 3.61 38.24 20.87
N THR A 54 4.76 38.46 20.21
CA THR A 54 5.10 39.79 19.69
C THR A 54 4.19 40.16 18.52
N ASP A 55 4.04 41.46 18.23
CA ASP A 55 3.26 41.90 17.05
C ASP A 55 3.84 41.31 15.74
N GLU A 56 5.16 41.18 15.63
CA GLU A 56 5.84 40.56 14.49
C GLU A 56 5.45 39.08 14.31
N GLN A 57 5.41 38.31 15.41
CA GLN A 57 4.98 36.91 15.37
C GLN A 57 3.49 36.77 15.07
N TRP A 58 2.66 37.68 15.59
CA TRP A 58 1.24 37.71 15.31
C TRP A 58 0.97 38.02 13.83
N ASP A 59 1.65 39.01 13.27
CA ASP A 59 1.54 39.37 11.85
C ASP A 59 2.05 38.25 10.95
N ALA A 60 3.12 37.55 11.34
CA ALA A 60 3.58 36.34 10.66
C ALA A 60 2.46 35.27 10.61
N LEU A 61 1.79 34.97 11.73
CA LEU A 61 0.65 34.03 11.74
C LEU A 61 -0.47 34.47 10.79
N GLN A 62 -0.82 35.75 10.78
CA GLN A 62 -1.88 36.26 9.89
C GLN A 62 -1.51 36.17 8.40
N SER A 63 -0.22 36.19 8.07
CA SER A 63 0.29 36.10 6.69
C SER A 63 0.36 34.67 6.14
N ILE A 64 0.22 33.65 6.99
CA ILE A 64 0.50 32.27 6.61
C ILE A 64 -0.49 31.76 5.56
N ARG A 65 0.01 30.92 4.66
CA ARG A 65 -0.77 30.25 3.60
C ARG A 65 -0.72 28.74 3.81
N LEU A 66 -1.69 28.03 3.22
CA LEU A 66 -1.62 26.57 3.15
C LEU A 66 -0.26 26.15 2.56
N GLU A 67 0.35 25.13 3.15
CA GLU A 67 1.67 24.60 2.76
C GLU A 67 2.87 25.52 3.05
N SER A 68 2.68 26.64 3.74
CA SER A 68 3.83 27.45 4.19
C SER A 68 4.67 26.64 5.18
N SER A 69 5.98 26.65 4.99
CA SER A 69 6.92 25.99 5.90
C SER A 69 7.23 26.88 7.09
N VAL A 70 7.15 26.32 8.29
CA VAL A 70 7.25 27.04 9.56
C VAL A 70 8.01 26.25 10.61
N VAL A 71 8.62 26.99 11.53
CA VAL A 71 9.09 26.49 12.82
C VAL A 71 8.12 27.01 13.88
N ILE A 72 7.54 26.11 14.68
CA ILE A 72 6.61 26.47 15.75
C ILE A 72 7.18 26.06 17.10
N LYS A 73 6.90 26.87 18.11
CA LYS A 73 7.32 26.67 19.50
C LYS A 73 6.11 26.75 20.41
N GLY A 74 6.07 25.90 21.43
CA GLY A 74 4.99 25.94 22.40
C GLY A 74 5.03 24.86 23.44
N LEU A 75 4.10 24.95 24.39
CA LEU A 75 3.92 24.02 25.50
C LEU A 75 2.96 22.90 25.09
N VAL A 76 3.37 21.65 25.28
CA VAL A 76 2.51 20.49 24.97
C VAL A 76 1.44 20.31 26.05
N LYS A 77 0.18 20.19 25.61
CA LYS A 77 -0.97 19.89 26.47
C LYS A 77 -1.73 18.67 25.98
N GLU A 78 -2.31 17.93 26.91
CA GLU A 78 -3.33 16.93 26.57
C GLU A 78 -4.61 17.62 26.09
N ASP A 79 -5.18 17.13 25.00
CA ASP A 79 -6.53 17.49 24.55
C ASP A 79 -7.23 16.25 24.01
N SER A 80 -8.16 15.72 24.81
CA SER A 80 -8.94 14.53 24.46
C SER A 80 -9.85 14.73 23.23
N ARG A 81 -10.02 15.97 22.76
CA ARG A 81 -10.79 16.30 21.55
C ARG A 81 -9.92 16.30 20.29
N ALA A 82 -8.60 16.43 20.44
CA ALA A 82 -7.68 16.41 19.31
C ALA A 82 -7.47 14.96 18.85
N PRO A 83 -7.48 14.66 17.55
CA PRO A 83 -7.22 13.30 17.05
C PRO A 83 -5.86 12.73 17.48
N SER A 84 -4.87 13.60 17.68
CA SER A 84 -3.55 13.25 18.24
C SER A 84 -3.60 12.94 19.75
N GLY A 85 -4.65 13.34 20.46
CA GLY A 85 -4.72 13.37 21.93
C GLY A 85 -4.00 14.57 22.57
N TYR A 86 -3.37 15.43 21.76
CA TYR A 86 -2.52 16.53 22.22
C TYR A 86 -2.71 17.78 21.37
N GLU A 87 -2.49 18.94 21.99
CA GLU A 87 -2.36 20.23 21.32
C GLU A 87 -1.11 20.98 21.79
N LEU A 88 -0.71 21.99 21.03
CA LEU A 88 0.39 22.88 21.38
C LEU A 88 -0.17 24.25 21.76
N GLU A 89 0.09 24.72 22.98
CA GLU A 89 -0.09 26.13 23.30
C GLU A 89 1.09 26.91 22.70
N GLY A 90 0.83 27.62 21.61
CA GLY A 90 1.85 28.24 20.79
C GLY A 90 2.40 29.53 21.41
N HIS A 91 3.72 29.58 21.59
CA HIS A 91 4.46 30.73 22.15
C HIS A 91 5.49 31.29 21.17
N GLY A 92 5.65 30.66 20.00
CA GLY A 92 6.50 31.19 18.95
C GLY A 92 6.21 30.60 17.59
N ILE A 93 6.47 31.41 16.57
CA ILE A 93 6.45 31.01 15.17
C ILE A 93 7.57 31.71 14.41
N GLU A 94 8.13 31.00 13.43
CA GLU A 94 9.01 31.53 12.41
C GLU A 94 8.57 30.98 11.06
N ILE A 95 8.42 31.86 10.06
CA ILE A 95 8.16 31.44 8.68
C ILE A 95 9.50 31.16 8.01
N VAL A 96 9.71 29.89 7.64
CA VAL A 96 10.87 29.49 6.83
C VAL A 96 10.65 29.89 5.37
N SER A 97 9.44 29.66 4.86
CA SER A 97 9.04 30.06 3.51
C SER A 97 7.52 30.10 3.40
N LEU A 98 7.01 31.21 2.84
CA LEU A 98 5.60 31.32 2.47
C LEU A 98 5.32 30.48 1.23
N ALA A 99 4.20 29.76 1.25
CA ALA A 99 3.73 29.07 0.06
C ALA A 99 3.26 30.05 -1.03
N HIS A 100 3.30 29.57 -2.27
CA HIS A 100 2.77 30.28 -3.42
C HIS A 100 1.26 30.56 -3.25
N GLU A 101 0.80 31.76 -3.64
CA GLU A 101 -0.61 32.17 -3.47
C GLU A 101 -1.59 31.25 -4.21
N GLY A 102 -1.16 30.65 -5.31
CA GLY A 102 -1.94 29.74 -6.14
C GLY A 102 -1.73 28.25 -5.83
N TYR A 103 -1.61 27.83 -4.57
CA TYR A 103 -1.55 26.39 -4.25
C TYR A 103 -2.76 25.66 -4.84
N PRO A 104 -2.57 24.71 -5.77
CA PRO A 104 -3.65 24.22 -6.64
C PRO A 104 -4.69 23.39 -5.88
N ILE A 105 -4.27 22.68 -4.82
CA ILE A 105 -5.14 21.81 -4.02
C ILE A 105 -5.70 22.60 -2.83
N GLY A 106 -6.59 23.55 -3.14
CA GLY A 106 -7.29 24.34 -2.11
C GLY A 106 -8.27 23.53 -1.26
N LYS A 107 -9.01 24.21 -0.37
CA LYS A 107 -9.98 23.58 0.57
C LYS A 107 -11.23 22.97 -0.08
N LYS A 108 -11.51 23.32 -1.34
CA LYS A 108 -12.63 22.75 -2.10
C LYS A 108 -12.29 21.32 -2.54
N GLU A 109 -13.31 20.51 -2.78
CA GLU A 109 -13.12 19.21 -3.40
C GLU A 109 -12.63 19.35 -4.84
N HIS A 110 -11.81 18.39 -5.28
CA HIS A 110 -11.27 18.31 -6.63
C HIS A 110 -11.50 16.90 -7.17
N GLY A 111 -11.72 16.79 -8.48
CA GLY A 111 -11.87 15.51 -9.16
C GLY A 111 -10.57 14.69 -9.17
N PRO A 112 -10.65 13.36 -9.33
CA PRO A 112 -9.50 12.46 -9.27
C PRO A 112 -8.43 12.79 -10.33
N ASP A 113 -8.81 13.15 -11.56
CA ASP A 113 -7.87 13.47 -12.64
C ASP A 113 -6.98 14.67 -12.28
N PHE A 114 -7.59 15.76 -11.79
CA PHE A 114 -6.85 16.94 -11.33
C PHE A 114 -5.89 16.62 -10.18
N LEU A 115 -6.32 15.75 -9.26
CA LEU A 115 -5.48 15.33 -8.14
C LEU A 115 -4.32 14.44 -8.59
N LEU A 116 -4.49 13.63 -9.63
CA LEU A 116 -3.43 12.83 -10.25
C LEU A 116 -2.45 13.69 -11.05
N ASP A 117 -2.92 14.69 -11.79
CA ASP A 117 -2.04 15.68 -12.46
C ASP A 117 -1.17 16.44 -11.46
N ASN A 118 -1.68 16.62 -10.24
CA ASN A 118 -0.98 17.25 -9.12
C ASN A 118 -0.49 16.24 -8.07
N ARG A 119 -0.24 14.98 -8.45
CA ARG A 119 0.05 13.88 -7.51
C ARG A 119 1.17 14.20 -6.52
N HIS A 120 2.23 14.84 -7.00
CA HIS A 120 3.39 15.26 -6.20
C HIS A 120 3.04 16.22 -5.04
N LEU A 121 1.94 16.98 -5.15
CA LEU A 121 1.39 17.80 -4.06
C LEU A 121 0.32 17.03 -3.29
N TRP A 122 -0.54 16.29 -3.99
CA TRP A 122 -1.66 15.56 -3.38
C TRP A 122 -1.21 14.50 -2.37
N LEU A 123 -0.02 13.92 -2.55
CA LEU A 123 0.63 13.02 -1.59
C LEU A 123 0.71 13.59 -0.16
N ARG A 124 0.67 14.91 0.00
CA ARG A 124 0.74 15.62 1.29
C ARG A 124 -0.61 15.68 2.02
N SER A 125 -1.70 15.37 1.33
CA SER A 125 -3.04 15.33 1.92
C SER A 125 -3.19 14.16 2.89
N GLU A 126 -4.14 14.26 3.83
CA GLU A 126 -4.22 13.35 4.98
C GLU A 126 -4.45 11.90 4.57
N ARG A 127 -5.43 11.68 3.70
CA ARG A 127 -5.76 10.34 3.21
C ARG A 127 -4.59 9.72 2.45
N GLN A 128 -3.89 10.51 1.62
CA GLN A 128 -2.73 10.00 0.87
C GLN A 128 -1.55 9.67 1.78
N TRP A 129 -1.28 10.54 2.76
CA TRP A 129 -0.29 10.27 3.81
C TRP A 129 -0.62 8.98 4.57
N ALA A 130 -1.88 8.78 4.98
CA ALA A 130 -2.32 7.58 5.68
C ALA A 130 -2.19 6.31 4.83
N VAL A 131 -2.58 6.35 3.55
CA VAL A 131 -2.36 5.23 2.60
C VAL A 131 -0.88 4.86 2.54
N GLN A 132 0.02 5.84 2.41
CA GLN A 132 1.45 5.56 2.31
C GLN A 132 2.04 4.98 3.59
N ARG A 133 1.55 5.42 4.76
CA ARG A 133 1.96 4.87 6.06
C ARG A 133 1.46 3.44 6.28
N VAL A 134 0.23 3.14 5.88
CA VAL A 134 -0.29 1.76 5.89
C VAL A 134 0.50 0.89 4.90
N ARG A 135 0.82 1.40 3.71
CA ARG A 135 1.65 0.69 2.73
C ARG A 135 3.04 0.37 3.28
N ASP A 136 3.72 1.33 3.93
CA ASP A 136 5.01 1.10 4.60
C ASP A 136 4.89 -0.01 5.67
N ARG A 137 3.82 0.00 6.49
CA ARG A 137 3.56 -1.06 7.47
C ARG A 137 3.36 -2.43 6.83
N ILE A 138 2.57 -2.51 5.77
CA ILE A 138 2.35 -3.76 5.03
C ILE A 138 3.68 -4.32 4.52
N ILE A 139 4.50 -3.48 3.88
CA ILE A 139 5.80 -3.91 3.34
C ILE A 139 6.71 -4.40 4.46
N ARG A 140 6.83 -3.67 5.57
CA ARG A 140 7.65 -4.11 6.72
C ARG A 140 7.16 -5.45 7.28
N ALA A 141 5.85 -5.58 7.52
CA ALA A 141 5.27 -6.80 8.03
C ALA A 141 5.49 -8.00 7.08
N THR A 142 5.49 -7.78 5.76
CA THR A 142 5.86 -8.82 4.79
C THR A 142 7.30 -9.30 5.01
N TYR A 143 8.26 -8.37 5.11
CA TYR A 143 9.66 -8.72 5.35
C TYR A 143 9.86 -9.43 6.70
N ASP A 144 9.24 -8.90 7.76
CA ASP A 144 9.32 -9.46 9.11
C ASP A 144 8.78 -10.90 9.13
N TYR A 145 7.59 -11.13 8.54
CA TYR A 145 7.01 -12.47 8.45
C TYR A 145 7.94 -13.46 7.75
N PHE A 146 8.47 -13.10 6.57
CA PHE A 146 9.31 -14.01 5.80
C PHE A 146 10.62 -14.32 6.53
N GLN A 147 11.25 -13.31 7.14
CA GLN A 147 12.48 -13.50 7.91
C GLN A 147 12.25 -14.38 9.14
N ASP A 148 11.17 -14.14 9.89
CA ASP A 148 10.80 -14.93 11.08
C ASP A 148 10.46 -16.39 10.72
N ASN A 149 10.05 -16.65 9.47
CA ASN A 149 9.70 -17.99 8.98
C ASN A 149 10.81 -18.65 8.13
N GLY A 150 12.03 -18.09 8.17
CA GLY A 150 13.23 -18.68 7.60
C GLY A 150 13.35 -18.54 6.08
N PHE A 151 12.63 -17.60 5.46
CA PHE A 151 12.83 -17.24 4.06
C PHE A 151 13.97 -16.23 3.92
N VAL A 152 14.73 -16.35 2.83
CA VAL A 152 15.81 -15.42 2.47
C VAL A 152 15.34 -14.48 1.37
N LYS A 153 15.56 -13.17 1.53
CA LYS A 153 15.30 -12.21 0.45
C LYS A 153 16.23 -12.50 -0.73
N PHE A 154 15.65 -12.70 -1.89
CA PHE A 154 16.33 -12.94 -3.16
C PHE A 154 15.83 -11.90 -4.18
N ASP A 155 16.72 -11.09 -4.74
CA ASP A 155 16.37 -10.07 -5.74
C ASP A 155 16.37 -10.70 -7.14
N THR A 156 15.19 -10.81 -7.76
CA THR A 156 15.08 -11.35 -9.12
C THR A 156 15.34 -10.26 -10.16
N PRO A 157 15.87 -10.61 -11.36
CA PRO A 157 16.15 -9.62 -12.38
C PRO A 157 14.87 -9.08 -13.02
N ILE A 158 14.82 -7.76 -13.21
CA ILE A 158 13.70 -7.09 -13.89
C ILE A 158 13.79 -7.19 -15.41
N LEU A 159 15.01 -7.19 -15.96
CA LEU A 159 15.23 -7.38 -17.39
C LEU A 159 15.41 -8.87 -17.67
N THR A 160 14.50 -9.42 -18.45
CA THR A 160 14.43 -10.87 -18.71
C THR A 160 14.49 -11.14 -20.22
N PRO A 161 15.12 -12.25 -20.65
CA PRO A 161 15.16 -12.62 -22.08
C PRO A 161 13.87 -13.31 -22.55
N THR A 162 12.98 -13.70 -21.63
CA THR A 162 11.81 -14.56 -21.89
C THR A 162 10.60 -14.11 -21.08
N ALA A 163 9.40 -14.41 -21.59
CA ALA A 163 8.13 -14.24 -20.88
C ALA A 163 8.02 -15.17 -19.65
N CYS A 164 7.35 -14.72 -18.58
CA CYS A 164 7.06 -15.55 -17.40
C CYS A 164 5.64 -16.13 -17.43
N GLU A 165 4.62 -15.28 -17.58
CA GLU A 165 3.19 -15.68 -17.52
C GLU A 165 2.56 -15.84 -18.91
N GLY A 166 3.01 -15.04 -19.89
CA GLY A 166 2.53 -15.11 -21.27
C GLY A 166 3.18 -14.06 -22.18
N THR A 167 3.11 -14.26 -23.49
CA THR A 167 3.78 -13.39 -24.48
C THR A 167 2.95 -12.16 -24.90
N THR A 168 1.69 -12.06 -24.48
CA THR A 168 0.73 -11.06 -24.97
C THR A 168 0.81 -9.72 -24.25
N GLU A 169 1.33 -9.68 -23.02
CA GLU A 169 1.29 -8.51 -22.13
C GLU A 169 2.69 -8.09 -21.63
N LEU A 170 3.68 -8.11 -22.52
CA LEU A 170 5.06 -7.75 -22.20
C LEU A 170 5.40 -6.34 -22.67
N PHE A 171 6.13 -5.61 -21.82
CA PHE A 171 6.89 -4.45 -22.28
C PHE A 171 8.23 -4.92 -22.83
N GLU A 172 8.39 -4.80 -24.15
CA GLU A 172 9.63 -5.12 -24.86
C GLU A 172 10.52 -3.88 -24.99
N MET A 173 11.83 -4.06 -24.88
CA MET A 173 12.84 -3.05 -25.18
C MET A 173 14.03 -3.62 -25.96
N ASP A 174 14.66 -2.75 -26.75
CA ASP A 174 15.95 -3.06 -27.38
C ASP A 174 17.04 -3.10 -26.31
N TYR A 175 17.76 -4.21 -26.22
CA TYR A 175 18.75 -4.46 -25.19
C TYR A 175 20.11 -4.71 -25.82
N PHE A 176 20.95 -3.69 -25.91
CA PHE A 176 22.25 -3.76 -26.61
C PHE A 176 22.15 -4.21 -28.08
N ALA A 177 21.06 -3.86 -28.77
CA ALA A 177 20.96 -4.09 -30.20
C ALA A 177 22.08 -3.33 -30.94
N ASP A 178 22.89 -4.06 -31.70
CA ASP A 178 23.83 -3.49 -32.67
C ASP A 178 23.11 -3.41 -34.01
N ASP A 179 22.87 -2.18 -34.50
CA ASP A 179 22.21 -1.93 -35.78
C ASP A 179 22.98 -2.51 -36.98
N SER A 180 24.24 -2.92 -36.79
CA SER A 180 25.08 -3.56 -37.80
C SER A 180 25.12 -5.09 -37.74
N ALA A 181 24.49 -5.70 -36.72
CA ALA A 181 24.45 -7.15 -36.56
C ALA A 181 23.20 -7.75 -37.27
N ASP A 182 23.37 -8.91 -37.90
CA ASP A 182 22.26 -9.67 -38.52
C ASP A 182 21.11 -9.88 -37.51
N ASP A 183 19.87 -9.93 -37.98
CA ASP A 183 18.63 -9.93 -37.16
C ASP A 183 18.61 -10.93 -35.98
N ALA A 184 19.44 -11.97 -36.00
CA ALA A 184 19.62 -12.93 -34.91
C ALA A 184 20.35 -12.37 -33.66
N ALA A 185 20.96 -11.19 -33.74
CA ALA A 185 21.75 -10.57 -32.67
C ALA A 185 21.14 -9.28 -32.08
N LYS A 186 19.93 -8.88 -32.51
CA LYS A 186 19.16 -7.84 -31.81
C LYS A 186 18.64 -8.41 -30.51
N SER A 187 19.44 -8.37 -29.44
CA SER A 187 18.98 -8.82 -28.13
C SER A 187 17.83 -7.94 -27.66
N LYS A 188 16.67 -8.56 -27.45
CA LYS A 188 15.51 -7.95 -26.80
C LYS A 188 15.57 -8.28 -25.32
N ALA A 189 15.06 -7.37 -24.50
CA ALA A 189 14.73 -7.66 -23.11
C ALA A 189 13.28 -7.30 -22.86
N TYR A 190 12.70 -7.96 -21.88
CA TYR A 190 11.33 -7.75 -21.43
C TYR A 190 11.36 -7.35 -19.96
N LEU A 191 10.49 -6.41 -19.58
CA LEU A 191 10.24 -6.13 -18.17
C LEU A 191 9.51 -7.30 -17.51
N ALA A 192 10.01 -7.74 -16.36
CA ALA A 192 9.50 -8.89 -15.64
C ALA A 192 8.03 -8.72 -15.21
N GLN A 193 7.22 -9.76 -15.45
CA GLN A 193 5.84 -9.85 -14.97
C GLN A 193 5.75 -10.47 -13.56
N SER A 194 6.75 -11.27 -13.19
CA SER A 194 6.92 -11.94 -11.90
C SER A 194 8.39 -12.38 -11.75
N GLY A 195 8.85 -12.54 -10.51
CA GLY A 195 10.17 -13.10 -10.17
C GLY A 195 10.20 -14.63 -10.10
N GLN A 196 9.06 -15.30 -10.28
CA GLN A 196 8.83 -16.71 -9.97
C GLN A 196 9.92 -17.66 -10.50
N LEU A 197 10.22 -17.65 -11.81
CA LEU A 197 11.17 -18.60 -12.41
C LEU A 197 12.60 -18.48 -11.82
N TYR A 198 12.99 -17.29 -11.37
CA TYR A 198 14.28 -17.08 -10.71
C TYR A 198 14.26 -17.50 -9.25
N LEU A 199 13.12 -17.36 -8.56
CA LEU A 199 12.95 -17.90 -7.22
C LEU A 199 12.97 -19.43 -7.21
N GLU A 200 12.38 -20.09 -8.21
CA GLU A 200 12.47 -21.55 -8.40
C GLU A 200 13.94 -22.02 -8.47
N ALA A 201 14.80 -21.28 -9.17
CA ALA A 201 16.24 -21.54 -9.17
C ALA A 201 16.89 -21.22 -7.81
N GLY A 202 16.48 -20.12 -7.17
CA GLY A 202 17.02 -19.65 -5.89
C GLY A 202 16.79 -20.63 -4.73
N ILE A 203 15.61 -21.26 -4.66
CA ILE A 203 15.28 -22.20 -3.58
C ILE A 203 16.13 -23.47 -3.59
N MET A 204 16.72 -23.84 -4.73
CA MET A 204 17.67 -24.95 -4.82
C MET A 204 18.95 -24.69 -4.01
N SER A 205 19.24 -23.42 -3.71
CA SER A 205 20.35 -23.00 -2.86
C SER A 205 19.90 -22.61 -1.45
N LEU A 206 18.79 -21.88 -1.35
CA LEU A 206 18.38 -21.21 -0.11
C LEU A 206 17.31 -21.97 0.69
N GLY A 207 16.71 -23.02 0.11
CA GLY A 207 15.59 -23.76 0.69
C GLY A 207 14.28 -22.98 0.65
N LYS A 208 14.25 -21.73 1.14
CA LYS A 208 13.10 -20.83 1.07
C LYS A 208 13.56 -19.43 0.66
N ALA A 209 12.91 -18.85 -0.35
CA ALA A 209 13.27 -17.53 -0.86
C ALA A 209 12.03 -16.70 -1.13
N PHE A 210 12.14 -15.38 -0.98
CA PHE A 210 11.10 -14.45 -1.41
C PHE A 210 11.72 -13.26 -2.14
N ASP A 211 10.97 -12.71 -3.08
CA ASP A 211 11.25 -11.43 -3.72
C ASP A 211 10.14 -10.43 -3.40
N PHE A 212 10.49 -9.15 -3.45
CA PHE A 212 9.54 -8.06 -3.37
C PHE A 212 10.06 -6.90 -4.20
N GLY A 213 9.55 -6.78 -5.42
CA GLY A 213 10.03 -5.82 -6.40
C GLY A 213 8.92 -5.31 -7.33
N PRO A 214 9.26 -4.35 -8.21
CA PRO A 214 8.34 -3.89 -9.24
C PRO A 214 8.18 -4.97 -10.33
N VAL A 215 6.97 -5.13 -10.80
CA VAL A 215 6.62 -5.97 -11.95
C VAL A 215 5.73 -5.18 -12.91
N PHE A 216 5.70 -5.64 -14.16
CA PHE A 216 5.15 -4.89 -15.27
C PHE A 216 4.24 -5.77 -16.12
N ARG A 217 3.03 -5.28 -16.42
CA ARG A 217 2.09 -5.95 -17.32
C ARG A 217 1.58 -4.93 -18.34
N ALA A 218 1.74 -5.22 -19.62
CA ALA A 218 1.28 -4.37 -20.71
C ALA A 218 -0.23 -4.55 -21.00
N GLU A 219 -1.02 -4.69 -19.93
CA GLU A 219 -2.48 -4.82 -19.97
C GLU A 219 -3.10 -3.49 -20.43
N LYS A 220 -4.01 -3.58 -21.40
CA LYS A 220 -4.73 -2.43 -21.97
C LYS A 220 -6.00 -2.11 -21.19
N SER A 221 -6.47 -3.05 -20.37
CA SER A 221 -7.70 -2.94 -19.60
C SER A 221 -7.59 -1.88 -18.50
N LYS A 222 -8.30 -0.76 -18.68
CA LYS A 222 -8.39 0.34 -17.70
C LYS A 222 -9.46 0.05 -16.66
N THR A 223 -9.17 -0.87 -15.74
CA THR A 223 -10.06 -1.17 -14.61
C THR A 223 -9.56 -0.53 -13.31
N ARG A 224 -10.39 -0.57 -12.26
CA ARG A 224 -10.02 -0.15 -10.90
C ARG A 224 -8.99 -1.04 -10.19
N ARG A 225 -8.65 -2.22 -10.75
CA ARG A 225 -7.77 -3.23 -10.14
C ARG A 225 -6.41 -3.36 -10.83
N HIS A 226 -6.23 -2.73 -11.99
CA HIS A 226 -5.06 -2.96 -12.83
C HIS A 226 -4.18 -1.71 -12.91
N LEU A 227 -2.86 -1.93 -12.78
CA LEU A 227 -1.80 -0.97 -13.06
C LEU A 227 -0.81 -1.65 -14.01
N THR A 228 -0.15 -0.87 -14.86
CA THR A 228 0.89 -1.41 -15.76
C THR A 228 2.22 -1.62 -15.06
N GLU A 229 2.45 -0.92 -13.95
CA GLU A 229 3.56 -1.10 -13.02
C GLU A 229 2.97 -1.25 -11.61
N PHE A 230 3.33 -2.32 -10.92
CA PHE A 230 2.91 -2.56 -9.55
C PHE A 230 3.99 -3.31 -8.78
N TRP A 231 3.84 -3.39 -7.46
CA TRP A 231 4.79 -4.10 -6.62
C TRP A 231 4.22 -5.45 -6.27
N MET A 232 4.98 -6.50 -6.55
CA MET A 232 4.62 -7.88 -6.29
C MET A 232 5.59 -8.46 -5.27
N MET A 233 5.03 -9.23 -4.34
CA MET A 233 5.80 -10.12 -3.49
C MET A 233 5.60 -11.53 -4.02
N ASP A 234 6.70 -12.19 -4.35
CA ASP A 234 6.73 -13.58 -4.78
C ASP A 234 7.50 -14.39 -3.73
N ALA A 235 7.07 -15.62 -3.44
CA ALA A 235 7.76 -16.48 -2.49
C ALA A 235 7.73 -17.93 -2.94
N GLU A 236 8.84 -18.62 -2.74
CA GLU A 236 9.05 -20.00 -3.17
C GLU A 236 9.71 -20.80 -2.05
N GLY A 237 9.37 -22.08 -1.92
CA GLY A 237 9.94 -22.94 -0.88
C GLY A 237 10.12 -24.39 -1.32
N ALA A 238 11.35 -24.89 -1.23
CA ALA A 238 11.67 -26.28 -1.47
C ALA A 238 10.96 -27.18 -0.46
N PHE A 239 10.43 -28.31 -0.94
CA PHE A 239 9.67 -29.29 -0.16
C PHE A 239 8.37 -28.76 0.46
N ILE A 240 7.84 -27.63 -0.03
CA ILE A 240 6.50 -27.15 0.30
C ILE A 240 5.52 -27.62 -0.77
N GLU A 241 4.58 -28.47 -0.40
CA GLU A 241 3.48 -28.90 -1.28
C GLU A 241 2.31 -27.89 -1.22
N HIS A 242 1.31 -28.07 -2.10
CA HIS A 242 0.18 -27.14 -2.30
C HIS A 242 -0.50 -26.67 -0.99
N GLU A 243 -0.79 -27.61 -0.09
CA GLU A 243 -1.37 -27.32 1.23
C GLU A 243 -0.47 -26.44 2.12
N GLY A 244 0.84 -26.69 2.08
CA GLY A 244 1.83 -25.88 2.78
C GLY A 244 1.95 -24.48 2.17
N ASN A 245 1.80 -24.36 0.86
CA ASN A 245 1.79 -23.07 0.16
C ASN A 245 0.60 -22.20 0.61
N MET A 246 -0.62 -22.76 0.62
CA MET A 246 -1.81 -22.05 1.12
C MET A 246 -1.66 -21.65 2.60
N LYS A 247 -1.02 -22.52 3.41
CA LYS A 247 -0.73 -22.21 4.81
C LYS A 247 0.21 -21.00 4.97
N VAL A 248 1.26 -20.91 4.16
CA VAL A 248 2.16 -19.75 4.17
C VAL A 248 1.41 -18.47 3.78
N GLN A 249 0.53 -18.55 2.79
CA GLN A 249 -0.28 -17.40 2.34
C GLN A 249 -1.26 -16.93 3.41
N GLU A 250 -2.00 -17.83 4.07
CA GLU A 250 -2.95 -17.45 5.12
C GLU A 250 -2.26 -16.86 6.34
N GLU A 251 -1.13 -17.44 6.76
CA GLU A 251 -0.33 -16.96 7.89
C GLU A 251 0.26 -15.57 7.60
N LEU A 252 0.77 -15.34 6.39
CA LEU A 252 1.28 -14.04 5.94
C LEU A 252 0.20 -12.96 6.00
N ILE A 253 -0.98 -13.21 5.41
CA ILE A 253 -2.05 -12.22 5.37
C ILE A 253 -2.58 -11.92 6.77
N CYS A 254 -2.76 -12.95 7.62
CA CYS A 254 -3.14 -12.75 9.02
C CYS A 254 -2.10 -11.90 9.77
N PHE A 255 -0.81 -12.15 9.56
CA PHE A 255 0.27 -11.39 10.19
C PHE A 255 0.27 -9.92 9.76
N ILE A 256 0.17 -9.65 8.45
CA ILE A 256 0.11 -8.28 7.90
C ILE A 256 -1.09 -7.52 8.47
N VAL A 257 -2.28 -8.12 8.45
CA VAL A 257 -3.50 -7.44 8.94
C VAL A 257 -3.39 -7.15 10.43
N LYS A 258 -2.86 -8.09 11.23
CA LYS A 258 -2.59 -7.87 12.64
C LYS A 258 -1.63 -6.68 12.86
N GLU A 259 -0.51 -6.64 12.15
CA GLU A 259 0.48 -5.55 12.25
C GLU A 259 -0.14 -4.19 11.88
N VAL A 260 -0.98 -4.13 10.85
CA VAL A 260 -1.69 -2.91 10.46
C VAL A 260 -2.70 -2.49 11.53
N LEU A 261 -3.47 -3.42 12.08
CA LEU A 261 -4.45 -3.13 13.15
C LEU A 261 -3.79 -2.62 14.42
N GLU A 262 -2.60 -3.12 14.76
CA GLU A 262 -1.87 -2.71 15.96
C GLU A 262 -1.10 -1.39 15.78
N LYS A 263 -0.55 -1.13 14.58
CA LYS A 263 0.42 -0.05 14.36
C LYS A 263 -0.08 1.11 13.52
N CYS A 264 -1.23 0.98 12.87
CA CYS A 264 -1.79 1.98 11.96
C CYS A 264 -3.21 2.44 12.35
N VAL A 265 -3.53 2.43 13.65
CA VAL A 265 -4.87 2.77 14.17
C VAL A 265 -5.33 4.16 13.70
N TYR A 266 -4.46 5.16 13.81
CA TYR A 266 -4.78 6.53 13.39
C TYR A 266 -4.98 6.62 11.87
N GLU A 267 -4.12 5.97 11.09
CA GLU A 267 -4.23 5.94 9.65
C GLU A 267 -5.50 5.24 9.18
N LEU A 268 -5.90 4.12 9.81
CA LEU A 268 -7.16 3.44 9.51
C LEU A 268 -8.38 4.32 9.82
N GLN A 269 -8.33 5.09 10.92
CA GLN A 269 -9.36 6.09 11.25
C GLN A 269 -9.45 7.18 10.19
N VAL A 270 -8.32 7.78 9.79
CA VAL A 270 -8.24 8.78 8.71
C VAL A 270 -8.82 8.24 7.40
N LEU A 271 -8.57 6.96 7.10
CA LEU A 271 -9.06 6.31 5.90
C LEU A 271 -10.53 5.87 6.03
N GLU A 272 -11.14 6.00 7.20
CA GLU A 272 -12.51 5.57 7.51
C GLU A 272 -12.69 4.07 7.17
N ARG A 273 -11.77 3.23 7.63
CA ARG A 273 -11.85 1.77 7.42
C ARG A 273 -12.61 1.11 8.56
N ASP A 274 -13.37 0.06 8.23
CA ASP A 274 -14.01 -0.80 9.21
C ASP A 274 -12.97 -1.76 9.84
N VAL A 275 -12.56 -1.43 11.06
CA VAL A 275 -11.60 -2.21 11.83
C VAL A 275 -12.17 -3.57 12.25
N GLU A 276 -13.48 -3.69 12.46
CA GLU A 276 -14.11 -4.95 12.84
C GLU A 276 -14.13 -5.93 11.68
N ALA A 277 -14.31 -5.46 10.45
CA ALA A 277 -14.15 -6.29 9.26
C ALA A 277 -12.71 -6.83 9.14
N LEU A 278 -11.70 -5.99 9.34
CA LEU A 278 -10.30 -6.40 9.29
C LEU A 278 -9.92 -7.41 10.39
N LYS A 279 -10.49 -7.28 11.61
CA LYS A 279 -10.27 -8.23 12.71
C LYS A 279 -10.74 -9.65 12.41
N LYS A 280 -11.66 -9.82 11.45
CA LYS A 280 -12.17 -11.14 11.02
C LYS A 280 -11.22 -11.88 10.09
N VAL A 281 -10.18 -11.20 9.57
CA VAL A 281 -9.11 -11.83 8.78
C VAL A 281 -8.25 -12.68 9.71
N GLN A 282 -8.74 -13.88 9.99
CA GLN A 282 -8.10 -14.88 10.84
C GLN A 282 -8.21 -16.25 10.19
N ALA A 283 -7.12 -17.01 10.26
CA ALA A 283 -7.08 -18.40 9.84
C ALA A 283 -7.98 -19.29 10.73
N PRO A 284 -8.50 -20.41 10.19
CA PRO A 284 -8.39 -20.83 8.79
C PRO A 284 -9.28 -19.99 7.88
N PHE A 285 -8.75 -19.66 6.71
CA PHE A 285 -9.53 -19.07 5.62
C PHE A 285 -10.48 -20.10 5.00
N VAL A 286 -11.52 -19.61 4.32
CA VAL A 286 -12.44 -20.51 3.61
C VAL A 286 -11.69 -21.13 2.44
N ARG A 287 -11.90 -22.41 2.17
CA ARG A 287 -11.32 -23.11 1.03
C ARG A 287 -12.41 -23.72 0.18
N MET A 288 -12.27 -23.59 -1.12
CA MET A 288 -13.23 -24.05 -2.10
C MET A 288 -12.48 -24.46 -3.37
N THR A 289 -12.86 -25.59 -3.95
CA THR A 289 -12.35 -25.95 -5.29
C THR A 289 -12.98 -25.03 -6.36
N HIS A 290 -12.31 -24.86 -7.49
CA HIS A 290 -12.87 -24.13 -8.64
C HIS A 290 -14.26 -24.64 -9.03
N ALA A 291 -14.48 -25.96 -9.02
CA ALA A 291 -15.76 -26.57 -9.33
C ALA A 291 -16.88 -26.16 -8.34
N GLU A 292 -16.57 -26.11 -7.04
CA GLU A 292 -17.51 -25.63 -6.02
C GLU A 292 -17.79 -24.12 -6.17
N ALA A 293 -16.77 -23.33 -6.55
CA ALA A 293 -16.91 -21.90 -6.82
C ALA A 293 -17.82 -21.64 -8.02
N VAL A 294 -17.61 -22.35 -9.12
CA VAL A 294 -18.48 -22.29 -10.32
C VAL A 294 -19.91 -22.67 -9.98
N ALA A 295 -20.12 -23.75 -9.21
CA ALA A 295 -21.46 -24.16 -8.80
C ALA A 295 -22.16 -23.06 -7.98
N LYS A 296 -21.48 -22.49 -6.98
CA LYS A 296 -22.01 -21.39 -6.16
C LYS A 296 -22.26 -20.13 -6.98
N LEU A 297 -21.36 -19.77 -7.89
CA LEU A 297 -21.52 -18.62 -8.78
C LEU A 297 -22.77 -18.74 -9.67
N ARG A 298 -23.05 -19.94 -10.17
CA ARG A 298 -24.27 -20.21 -10.96
C ARG A 298 -25.54 -20.10 -10.13
N GLU A 299 -25.52 -20.56 -8.88
CA GLU A 299 -26.63 -20.33 -7.94
C GLU A 299 -26.86 -18.83 -7.70
N MET A 300 -25.80 -18.02 -7.76
CA MET A 300 -25.83 -16.57 -7.63
C MET A 300 -26.11 -15.84 -8.96
N GLY A 301 -26.37 -16.57 -10.04
CA GLY A 301 -26.79 -16.01 -11.34
C GLY A 301 -25.66 -15.75 -12.35
N SER A 302 -24.43 -16.16 -12.08
CA SER A 302 -23.34 -16.13 -13.09
C SER A 302 -23.55 -17.16 -14.19
N SER A 303 -23.13 -16.84 -15.41
CA SER A 303 -23.12 -17.73 -16.56
C SER A 303 -21.78 -18.44 -16.79
N ILE A 304 -20.86 -18.40 -15.81
CA ILE A 304 -19.52 -18.99 -15.89
C ILE A 304 -19.55 -20.48 -16.30
N GLY A 305 -18.70 -20.85 -17.26
CA GLY A 305 -18.50 -22.22 -17.72
C GLY A 305 -17.70 -23.07 -16.73
N ASP A 306 -17.76 -24.41 -16.86
CA ASP A 306 -17.07 -25.33 -15.94
C ASP A 306 -15.55 -25.21 -16.00
N LYS A 307 -15.03 -24.65 -17.09
CA LYS A 307 -13.60 -24.54 -17.34
C LYS A 307 -13.10 -23.10 -17.44
N ASP A 308 -14.00 -22.13 -17.30
CA ASP A 308 -13.64 -20.73 -17.43
C ASP A 308 -12.83 -20.27 -16.21
N ASP A 309 -11.89 -19.36 -16.41
CA ASP A 309 -11.23 -18.67 -15.30
C ASP A 309 -12.21 -17.69 -14.65
N LEU A 310 -12.03 -17.40 -13.36
CA LEU A 310 -12.93 -16.50 -12.64
C LEU A 310 -12.67 -15.05 -13.09
N GLY A 311 -13.69 -14.41 -13.66
CA GLY A 311 -13.60 -13.00 -14.03
C GLY A 311 -13.75 -12.07 -12.81
N ALA A 312 -13.41 -10.79 -12.97
CA ALA A 312 -13.53 -9.80 -11.91
C ALA A 312 -14.98 -9.65 -11.36
N GLU A 313 -15.99 -9.87 -12.20
CA GLU A 313 -17.40 -9.87 -11.79
C GLU A 313 -17.73 -11.11 -10.94
N ASP A 314 -17.30 -12.29 -11.37
CA ASP A 314 -17.47 -13.54 -10.64
C ASP A 314 -16.83 -13.45 -9.24
N GLU A 315 -15.57 -13.02 -9.16
CA GLU A 315 -14.89 -12.78 -7.89
C GLU A 315 -15.69 -11.81 -7.00
N THR A 316 -16.16 -10.70 -7.57
CA THR A 316 -16.92 -9.68 -6.81
C THR A 316 -18.27 -10.21 -6.31
N ILE A 317 -18.91 -11.11 -7.06
CA ILE A 317 -20.16 -11.75 -6.63
C ILE A 317 -19.84 -12.72 -5.49
N LEU A 318 -18.83 -13.57 -5.67
CA LEU A 318 -18.47 -14.62 -4.72
C LEU A 318 -18.00 -14.05 -3.38
N THR A 319 -17.12 -13.05 -3.38
CA THR A 319 -16.49 -12.56 -2.13
C THR A 319 -17.46 -11.85 -1.20
N LYS A 320 -18.58 -11.31 -1.70
CA LYS A 320 -19.63 -10.65 -0.91
C LYS A 320 -20.31 -11.56 0.12
N GLU A 321 -20.25 -12.88 -0.08
CA GLU A 321 -20.83 -13.87 0.83
C GLU A 321 -19.93 -14.17 2.03
N PHE A 322 -18.69 -13.67 2.03
CA PHE A 322 -17.68 -14.00 3.02
C PHE A 322 -17.18 -12.75 3.73
N ASP A 323 -16.89 -12.87 5.01
CA ASP A 323 -16.35 -11.80 5.85
C ASP A 323 -14.86 -11.98 6.17
N LYS A 324 -14.22 -12.94 5.50
CA LYS A 324 -12.80 -13.24 5.54
C LYS A 324 -12.33 -13.72 4.15
N PRO A 325 -11.01 -13.71 3.88
CA PRO A 325 -10.49 -14.20 2.61
C PRO A 325 -10.85 -15.66 2.31
N ILE A 326 -10.93 -15.98 1.02
CA ILE A 326 -11.28 -17.31 0.52
C ILE A 326 -10.21 -17.79 -0.47
N PHE A 327 -9.77 -19.03 -0.31
CA PHE A 327 -8.99 -19.73 -1.32
C PHE A 327 -9.92 -20.40 -2.31
N ILE A 328 -9.68 -20.15 -3.59
CA ILE A 328 -10.19 -20.99 -4.67
C ILE A 328 -9.00 -21.81 -5.16
N GLU A 329 -9.11 -23.15 -5.17
CA GLU A 329 -8.02 -24.04 -5.54
C GLU A 329 -8.42 -25.02 -6.65
N LYS A 330 -7.43 -25.72 -7.22
CA LYS A 330 -7.65 -26.77 -8.21
C LYS A 330 -8.38 -26.31 -9.48
N TYR A 331 -7.84 -25.28 -10.14
CA TYR A 331 -8.42 -24.77 -11.38
C TYR A 331 -8.20 -25.72 -12.57
N PRO A 332 -9.03 -25.61 -13.63
CA PRO A 332 -8.78 -26.26 -14.91
C PRO A 332 -7.39 -25.94 -15.41
N ALA A 333 -6.62 -26.97 -15.69
CA ALA A 333 -5.21 -26.86 -15.97
C ALA A 333 -4.90 -26.19 -17.34
N GLU A 334 -5.92 -26.02 -18.19
CA GLU A 334 -5.87 -25.37 -19.50
C GLU A 334 -5.94 -23.84 -19.44
N VAL A 335 -6.45 -23.26 -18.34
CA VAL A 335 -6.53 -21.81 -18.15
C VAL A 335 -5.45 -21.26 -17.21
N LYS A 336 -4.55 -22.12 -16.72
CA LYS A 336 -3.47 -21.74 -15.80
C LYS A 336 -2.09 -21.94 -16.44
N ALA A 337 -1.08 -21.35 -15.81
CA ALA A 337 0.27 -21.29 -16.36
C ALA A 337 0.93 -22.67 -16.49
N PHE A 338 1.86 -22.79 -17.44
CA PHE A 338 2.47 -24.06 -17.84
C PHE A 338 3.28 -24.76 -16.74
N TYR A 339 3.82 -24.00 -15.79
CA TYR A 339 4.69 -24.52 -14.72
C TYR A 339 3.90 -25.16 -13.57
N MET A 340 2.57 -25.00 -13.53
CA MET A 340 1.77 -25.50 -12.42
C MET A 340 1.64 -27.03 -12.46
N LYS A 341 1.99 -27.69 -11.35
CA LYS A 341 1.89 -29.15 -11.15
C LYS A 341 0.44 -29.60 -11.34
N ARG A 342 0.24 -30.70 -12.09
CA ARG A 342 -1.09 -31.32 -12.27
C ARG A 342 -1.56 -31.99 -10.98
N ASP A 343 -2.87 -32.00 -10.76
CA ASP A 343 -3.46 -32.73 -9.63
C ASP A 343 -3.29 -34.24 -9.88
N PRO A 344 -2.69 -34.99 -8.93
CA PRO A 344 -2.46 -36.44 -9.10
C PRO A 344 -3.74 -37.26 -9.21
N GLU A 345 -4.88 -36.75 -8.72
CA GLU A 345 -6.19 -37.41 -8.81
C GLU A 345 -6.95 -37.03 -10.08
N ASN A 346 -6.64 -35.88 -10.68
CA ASN A 346 -7.25 -35.41 -11.92
C ASN A 346 -6.28 -34.53 -12.73
N ASP A 347 -5.66 -35.11 -13.75
CA ASP A 347 -4.68 -34.43 -14.62
C ASP A 347 -5.26 -33.21 -15.38
N GLY A 348 -6.59 -33.11 -15.46
CA GLY A 348 -7.28 -31.93 -15.99
C GLY A 348 -7.27 -30.71 -15.07
N LEU A 349 -6.77 -30.82 -13.84
CA LEU A 349 -6.67 -29.76 -12.85
C LEU A 349 -5.21 -29.45 -12.51
N ALA A 350 -4.94 -28.21 -12.11
CA ALA A 350 -3.65 -27.76 -11.59
C ALA A 350 -3.70 -27.62 -10.06
N LEU A 351 -2.63 -27.98 -9.35
CA LEU A 351 -2.46 -27.70 -7.93
C LEU A 351 -2.08 -26.23 -7.70
N ASN A 352 -3.00 -25.34 -8.03
CA ASN A 352 -2.90 -23.89 -7.87
C ASN A 352 -3.99 -23.39 -6.92
N ASN A 353 -3.81 -22.17 -6.42
CA ASN A 353 -4.84 -21.46 -5.67
C ASN A 353 -4.80 -19.96 -5.95
N ASP A 354 -5.95 -19.31 -5.87
CA ASP A 354 -6.12 -17.87 -5.85
C ASP A 354 -6.73 -17.48 -4.49
N LEU A 355 -6.17 -16.47 -3.80
CA LEU A 355 -6.69 -15.96 -2.52
C LEU A 355 -7.46 -14.67 -2.75
N LEU A 356 -8.78 -14.72 -2.59
CA LEU A 356 -9.66 -13.58 -2.83
C LEU A 356 -10.00 -12.87 -1.52
N ALA A 357 -9.84 -11.55 -1.51
CA ALA A 357 -10.24 -10.69 -0.39
C ALA A 357 -11.76 -10.39 -0.43
N PRO A 358 -12.42 -10.26 0.75
CA PRO A 358 -13.85 -9.96 0.84
C PRO A 358 -14.24 -8.60 0.24
#